data_AF-A0A825BBN4-F1
#
_entry.id   AF-A0A825BBN4-F1
#
_cell.length_a   1.000
_cell.length_b   1.000
_cell.length_c   1.000
_cell.angle_alpha   90.00
_cell.angle_beta   90.00
_cell.angle_gamma   90.00
#
_symmetry.space_group_name_H-M   'P 1'
#
loop_
_entity.id
_entity.type
_entity.pdbx_description
1 polymer ?
#
loop_
_entity_poly.entity_id
_entity_poly.type
_entity_poly.pdbx_seq_one_letter_code
_entity_poly.pdbx_strand_id
1 'polypeptide(L)'
;MQVYWIHNEEHTDPYTQGYIGISSNVSKRLQHHSKWHCENKNLKEYYANGGNTHTILFTGTKEECIEQEKLLRPENGIGWNIYKGGVIPPDCTGRIHLNETKEKISKGNLGKNLGQVSIFKGVTNRWTEEQKALIGSYHKGKTISEAHKRAIKDKLSRDKSPVASHINVYHTNKPDVLIDTFNCIMDFCDKYNIGYSAARSRLRRITQLGKEIYLSKISKPHYFITYIDQN
;
A
#
# COMPACT_ATOMS: atom_id res chain seq x y z
N MET A 1 -13.14 -7.60 15.48
CA MET A 1 -13.42 -8.53 14.36
C MET A 1 -14.81 -9.12 14.60
N GLN A 2 -15.50 -9.60 13.56
CA GLN A 2 -16.88 -10.08 13.68
C GLN A 2 -17.07 -11.42 12.99
N VAL A 3 -17.82 -12.32 13.63
CA VAL A 3 -18.37 -13.55 13.05
C VAL A 3 -19.78 -13.23 12.56
N TYR A 4 -20.05 -13.53 11.30
CA TYR A 4 -21.33 -13.24 10.67
C TYR A 4 -21.89 -14.47 9.98
N TRP A 5 -23.22 -14.49 9.86
CA TRP A 5 -24.00 -15.55 9.23
C TRP A 5 -24.82 -14.96 8.09
N ILE A 6 -24.65 -15.46 6.87
CA ILE A 6 -25.47 -15.14 5.70
C ILE A 6 -26.46 -16.29 5.54
N HIS A 7 -27.75 -15.99 5.48
CA HIS A 7 -28.78 -17.03 5.50
C HIS A 7 -30.05 -16.59 4.77
N ASN A 8 -30.91 -17.56 4.46
CA ASN A 8 -32.28 -17.30 4.05
C ASN A 8 -33.13 -16.96 5.27
N GLU A 9 -34.27 -16.32 5.06
CA GLU A 9 -35.23 -16.02 6.14
C GLU A 9 -35.77 -17.30 6.82
N GLU A 10 -35.85 -18.41 6.07
CA GLU A 10 -36.29 -19.71 6.57
C GLU A 10 -35.24 -20.46 7.41
N HIS A 11 -33.98 -20.03 7.36
CA HIS A 11 -32.93 -20.66 8.15
C HIS A 11 -33.03 -20.22 9.60
N THR A 12 -33.00 -21.19 10.51
CA THR A 12 -33.15 -20.96 11.96
C THR A 12 -31.91 -21.33 12.76
N ASP A 13 -31.05 -22.19 12.19
CA ASP A 13 -29.89 -22.73 12.89
C ASP A 13 -28.56 -22.42 12.17
N PRO A 14 -27.69 -21.57 12.75
CA PRO A 14 -26.38 -21.26 12.17
C PRO A 14 -25.40 -22.45 12.24
N TYR A 15 -25.63 -23.46 13.08
CA TYR A 15 -24.73 -24.62 13.19
C TYR A 15 -24.87 -25.60 12.02
N THR A 16 -25.96 -25.51 11.25
CA THR A 16 -26.25 -26.46 10.17
C THR A 16 -26.58 -25.79 8.83
N GLN A 17 -27.00 -24.52 8.83
CA GLN A 17 -27.49 -23.82 7.64
C GLN A 17 -26.73 -22.53 7.34
N GLY A 18 -26.86 -22.04 6.10
CA GLY A 18 -26.30 -20.75 5.67
C GLY A 18 -24.76 -20.71 5.63
N TYR A 19 -24.19 -19.53 5.43
CA TYR A 19 -22.75 -19.31 5.36
C TYR A 19 -22.24 -18.54 6.57
N ILE A 20 -21.25 -19.08 7.26
CA ILE A 20 -20.55 -18.40 8.36
C ILE A 20 -19.22 -17.87 7.86
N GLY A 21 -18.90 -16.63 8.20
CA GLY A 21 -17.61 -16.01 7.88
C GLY A 21 -17.10 -15.11 8.99
N ILE A 22 -15.79 -14.81 8.95
CA ILE A 22 -15.16 -13.82 9.82
C ILE A 22 -14.63 -12.64 9.01
N SER A 23 -14.76 -11.42 9.53
CA SER A 23 -14.17 -10.24 8.92
C SER A 23 -13.95 -9.09 9.90
N SER A 24 -12.94 -8.26 9.65
CA SER A 24 -12.80 -6.95 10.29
C SER A 24 -13.75 -5.89 9.71
N ASN A 25 -14.27 -6.11 8.50
CA ASN A 25 -15.23 -5.22 7.83
C ASN A 25 -16.27 -6.06 7.09
N VAL A 26 -17.34 -6.43 7.79
CA VAL A 26 -18.41 -7.29 7.28
C VAL A 26 -19.08 -6.67 6.07
N SER A 27 -19.42 -5.38 6.09
CA SER A 27 -20.08 -4.70 4.97
C SER A 27 -19.29 -4.80 3.67
N LYS A 28 -17.97 -4.58 3.70
CA LYS A 28 -17.11 -4.73 2.53
C LYS A 28 -17.02 -6.18 2.07
N ARG A 29 -17.00 -7.14 3.01
CA ARG A 29 -16.96 -8.57 2.71
C ARG A 29 -18.26 -9.05 2.06
N LEU A 30 -19.42 -8.59 2.52
CA LEU A 30 -20.73 -8.88 1.93
C LEU A 30 -20.83 -8.33 0.49
N GLN A 31 -20.36 -7.10 0.25
CA GLN A 31 -20.28 -6.56 -1.11
C GLN A 31 -19.38 -7.38 -2.05
N HIS A 32 -18.32 -7.97 -1.51
CA HIS A 32 -17.45 -8.85 -2.30
C HIS A 32 -18.15 -10.15 -2.67
N HIS A 33 -18.92 -10.72 -1.73
CA HIS A 33 -19.73 -11.91 -2.00
C HIS A 33 -20.84 -11.64 -3.03
N SER A 34 -21.45 -10.46 -3.03
CA SER A 34 -22.59 -10.14 -3.90
C SER A 34 -22.23 -9.79 -5.34
N LYS A 35 -20.99 -9.36 -5.62
CA LYS A 35 -20.62 -8.79 -6.92
C LYS A 35 -20.29 -9.86 -7.96
N TRP A 36 -19.08 -10.44 -7.96
CA TRP A 36 -18.63 -11.26 -9.10
C TRP A 36 -17.58 -12.34 -8.80
N HIS A 37 -17.05 -12.41 -7.56
CA HIS A 37 -15.93 -13.29 -7.21
C HIS A 37 -16.28 -14.34 -6.14
N CYS A 38 -17.56 -14.70 -6.00
CA CYS A 38 -17.94 -15.79 -5.12
C CYS A 38 -17.77 -17.13 -5.86
N GLU A 39 -16.73 -17.89 -5.49
CA GLU A 39 -16.53 -19.28 -5.95
C GLU A 39 -17.54 -20.25 -5.31
N ASN A 40 -18.24 -19.80 -4.28
CA ASN A 40 -19.23 -20.59 -3.57
C ASN A 40 -20.57 -20.57 -4.31
N LYS A 41 -20.98 -21.73 -4.84
CA LYS A 41 -22.22 -21.88 -5.62
C LYS A 41 -23.46 -21.43 -4.85
N ASN A 42 -23.59 -21.82 -3.58
CA ASN A 42 -24.78 -21.52 -2.77
C ASN A 42 -24.92 -20.02 -2.49
N LEU A 43 -23.81 -19.34 -2.17
CA LEU A 43 -23.82 -17.88 -2.00
C LEU A 43 -24.12 -17.16 -3.32
N LYS A 44 -23.57 -17.64 -4.44
CA LYS A 44 -23.82 -17.06 -5.76
C LYS A 44 -25.30 -17.13 -6.11
N GLU A 45 -25.93 -18.27 -5.88
CA GLU A 45 -27.38 -18.48 -6.11
C GLU A 45 -28.22 -17.61 -5.17
N TYR A 46 -27.87 -17.56 -3.88
CA TYR A 46 -28.51 -16.69 -2.90
C TYR A 46 -28.57 -15.22 -3.33
N TYR A 47 -27.43 -14.64 -3.71
CA TYR A 47 -27.39 -13.25 -4.16
C TYR A 47 -28.03 -13.03 -5.52
N ALA A 48 -27.96 -14.02 -6.43
CA ALA A 48 -28.66 -13.95 -7.72
C ALA A 48 -30.18 -13.90 -7.55
N ASN A 49 -30.71 -14.54 -6.51
CA ASN A 49 -32.13 -14.54 -6.15
C ASN A 49 -32.53 -13.36 -5.25
N GLY A 50 -31.67 -12.35 -5.09
CA GLY A 50 -31.97 -11.13 -4.33
C GLY A 50 -31.71 -11.22 -2.81
N GLY A 51 -31.06 -12.28 -2.34
CA GLY A 51 -30.73 -12.45 -0.92
C GLY A 51 -29.82 -11.35 -0.37
N ASN A 52 -30.12 -10.85 0.83
CA ASN A 52 -29.35 -9.79 1.50
C ASN A 52 -29.29 -9.90 3.05
N THR A 53 -29.93 -10.90 3.61
CA THR A 53 -30.03 -11.19 5.04
C THR A 53 -28.71 -11.68 5.62
N HIS A 54 -28.28 -11.04 6.70
CA HIS A 54 -27.14 -11.50 7.49
C HIS A 54 -27.30 -11.09 8.96
N THR A 55 -26.71 -11.89 9.84
CA THR A 55 -26.73 -11.67 11.29
C THR A 55 -25.29 -11.68 11.83
N ILE A 56 -24.98 -10.76 12.74
CA ILE A 56 -23.70 -10.78 13.47
C ILE A 56 -23.88 -11.72 14.67
N LEU A 57 -23.16 -12.84 14.68
CA LEU A 57 -23.24 -13.85 15.74
C LEU A 57 -22.33 -13.52 16.92
N PHE A 58 -21.16 -12.93 16.64
CA PHE A 58 -20.16 -12.64 17.67
C PHE A 58 -19.27 -11.47 17.24
N THR A 59 -18.85 -10.66 18.21
CA THR A 59 -17.87 -9.57 18.03
C THR A 59 -16.79 -9.68 19.10
N GLY A 60 -15.53 -9.74 18.69
CA GLY A 60 -14.41 -9.86 19.62
C GLY A 60 -13.05 -9.68 18.95
N THR A 61 -12.03 -10.20 19.61
CA THR A 61 -10.65 -10.30 19.09
C THR A 61 -10.57 -11.25 17.90
N LYS A 62 -9.42 -11.29 17.24
CA LYS A 62 -9.23 -12.14 16.07
C LYS A 62 -9.31 -13.62 16.46
N GLU A 63 -8.65 -13.97 17.56
CA GLU A 63 -8.51 -15.31 18.11
C GLU A 63 -9.86 -15.84 18.60
N GLU A 64 -10.61 -15.02 19.35
CA GLU A 64 -11.97 -15.39 19.79
C GLU A 64 -12.90 -15.63 18.59
N CYS A 65 -12.84 -14.79 17.56
CA CYS A 65 -13.66 -14.99 16.36
C CYS A 65 -13.31 -16.30 15.64
N ILE A 66 -12.04 -16.72 15.64
CA ILE A 66 -11.60 -17.97 15.01
C ILE A 66 -12.10 -19.18 15.78
N GLU A 67 -12.02 -19.16 17.11
CA GLU A 67 -12.57 -20.25 17.94
C GLU A 67 -14.09 -20.33 17.82
N GLN A 68 -14.79 -19.19 17.83
CA GLN A 68 -16.24 -19.15 17.60
C GLN A 68 -16.61 -19.70 16.21
N GLU A 69 -15.85 -19.31 15.19
CA GLU A 69 -16.01 -19.81 13.83
C GLU A 69 -15.82 -21.34 13.74
N LYS A 70 -14.82 -21.88 14.46
CA LYS A 70 -14.55 -23.31 14.54
C LYS A 70 -15.67 -24.08 15.25
N LEU A 71 -16.26 -23.50 16.29
CA LEU A 71 -17.42 -24.08 16.99
C LEU A 71 -18.67 -24.15 16.11
N LEU A 72 -18.89 -23.10 15.30
CA LEU A 72 -20.05 -23.03 14.41
C LEU A 72 -19.91 -23.89 13.16
N ARG A 73 -18.68 -24.19 12.71
CA ARG A 73 -18.41 -25.12 11.61
C ARG A 73 -17.23 -26.05 11.91
N PRO A 74 -17.43 -27.07 12.77
CA PRO A 74 -16.37 -28.00 13.15
C PRO A 74 -15.89 -28.88 11.98
N GLU A 75 -16.77 -29.14 11.00
CA GLU A 75 -16.52 -30.04 9.87
C GLU A 75 -16.69 -29.33 8.52
N ASN A 76 -16.23 -29.99 7.45
CA ASN A 76 -16.41 -29.50 6.09
C ASN A 76 -17.86 -29.67 5.65
N GLY A 77 -18.35 -28.80 4.75
CA GLY A 77 -19.68 -28.94 4.16
C GLY A 77 -20.84 -28.56 5.10
N ILE A 78 -20.61 -27.79 6.16
CA ILE A 78 -21.68 -27.28 7.02
C ILE A 78 -22.38 -26.11 6.34
N GLY A 79 -23.69 -26.24 6.15
CA GLY A 79 -24.53 -25.24 5.46
C GLY A 79 -24.01 -24.92 4.06
N TRP A 80 -23.62 -23.67 3.86
CA TRP A 80 -23.03 -23.18 2.62
C TRP A 80 -21.49 -23.15 2.68
N ASN A 81 -20.84 -23.45 3.79
CA ASN A 81 -19.38 -23.46 3.88
C ASN A 81 -18.78 -24.74 3.27
N ILE A 82 -17.79 -24.59 2.38
CA ILE A 82 -17.07 -25.73 1.78
C ILE A 82 -16.07 -26.33 2.79
N TYR A 83 -15.36 -25.47 3.53
CA TYR A 83 -14.33 -25.86 4.48
C TYR A 83 -14.75 -25.57 5.92
N LYS A 84 -14.26 -26.41 6.84
CA LYS A 84 -14.35 -26.19 8.28
C LYS A 84 -13.74 -24.87 8.73
N GLY A 85 -14.18 -24.37 9.88
CA GLY A 85 -13.64 -23.16 10.49
C GLY A 85 -12.41 -23.37 11.34
N GLY A 86 -11.92 -22.26 11.89
CA GLY A 86 -10.70 -22.26 12.69
C GLY A 86 -9.42 -22.21 11.87
N VAL A 87 -9.51 -22.06 10.55
CA VAL A 87 -8.34 -21.97 9.65
C VAL A 87 -8.30 -20.58 9.06
N ILE A 88 -7.38 -19.74 9.55
CA ILE A 88 -7.05 -18.49 8.87
C ILE A 88 -6.39 -18.90 7.54
N PRO A 89 -6.91 -18.50 6.37
CA PRO A 89 -6.17 -18.69 5.13
C PRO A 89 -4.79 -18.05 5.30
N PRO A 90 -3.69 -18.75 4.94
CA PRO A 90 -2.35 -18.29 5.26
C PRO A 90 -2.16 -16.87 4.75
N ASP A 91 -1.77 -15.96 5.64
CA ASP A 91 -1.41 -14.60 5.24
C ASP A 91 -0.21 -14.71 4.32
N CYS A 92 -0.44 -14.48 3.03
CA CYS A 92 0.60 -14.55 2.01
C CYS A 92 1.39 -13.23 1.93
N THR A 93 1.04 -12.23 2.75
CA THR A 93 1.75 -10.96 2.84
C THR A 93 3.16 -11.19 3.37
N GLY A 94 4.18 -10.79 2.59
CA GLY A 94 5.59 -10.97 2.96
C GLY A 94 6.15 -12.37 2.67
N ARG A 95 5.39 -13.28 2.05
CA ARG A 95 5.90 -14.60 1.66
C ARG A 95 7.00 -14.46 0.61
N ILE A 96 8.24 -14.77 1.00
CA ILE A 96 9.38 -14.84 0.07
C ILE A 96 9.29 -16.16 -0.70
N HIS A 97 9.14 -16.08 -2.01
CA HIS A 97 9.22 -17.27 -2.86
C HIS A 97 10.66 -17.80 -2.93
N LEU A 98 10.81 -19.13 -2.83
CA LEU A 98 12.06 -19.82 -3.12
C LEU A 98 12.53 -19.51 -4.55
N ASN A 99 13.85 -19.52 -4.78
CA ASN A 99 14.43 -19.23 -6.09
C ASN A 99 13.89 -20.19 -7.17
N GLU A 100 13.75 -21.48 -6.87
CA GLU A 100 13.16 -22.46 -7.78
C GLU A 100 11.72 -22.13 -8.18
N THR A 101 10.91 -21.64 -7.24
CA THR A 101 9.52 -21.23 -7.51
C THR A 101 9.50 -19.97 -8.37
N LYS A 102 10.39 -19.00 -8.11
CA LYS A 102 10.57 -17.81 -8.95
C LYS A 102 10.98 -18.21 -10.36
N GLU A 103 11.88 -19.18 -10.51
CA GLU A 103 12.32 -19.70 -11.81
C GLU A 103 11.18 -20.41 -12.56
N LYS A 104 10.36 -21.22 -11.89
CA LYS A 104 9.17 -21.83 -12.50
C LYS A 104 8.16 -20.79 -12.98
N ILE A 105 7.89 -19.77 -12.17
CA ILE A 105 7.01 -18.64 -12.55
C ILE A 105 7.61 -17.87 -13.73
N SER A 106 8.92 -17.60 -13.70
CA SER A 106 9.64 -16.94 -14.78
C SER A 106 9.54 -17.72 -16.09
N LYS A 107 9.83 -19.03 -16.05
CA LYS A 107 9.70 -19.94 -17.20
C LYS A 107 8.27 -20.01 -17.74
N GLY A 108 7.25 -20.01 -16.89
CA GLY A 108 5.84 -19.97 -17.31
C GLY A 108 5.38 -18.62 -17.87
N ASN A 109 6.13 -17.54 -17.62
CA ASN A 109 5.88 -16.21 -18.18
C ASN A 109 6.73 -15.92 -19.43
N LEU A 110 7.82 -16.66 -19.65
CA LEU A 110 8.57 -16.68 -20.91
C LEU A 110 7.63 -17.11 -22.05
N GLY A 111 7.33 -16.19 -22.97
CA GLY A 111 6.43 -16.41 -24.10
C GLY A 111 5.07 -15.72 -23.98
N LYS A 112 4.68 -15.25 -22.79
CA LYS A 112 3.67 -14.18 -22.69
C LYS A 112 4.35 -12.91 -23.16
N ASN A 113 3.68 -12.09 -23.98
CA ASN A 113 4.19 -10.89 -24.67
C ASN A 113 4.84 -9.81 -23.76
N LEU A 114 5.90 -10.15 -23.03
CA LEU A 114 6.73 -9.25 -22.21
C LEU A 114 7.72 -8.47 -23.09
N GLY A 115 7.95 -8.93 -24.33
CA GLY A 115 8.77 -8.26 -25.34
C GLY A 115 7.99 -7.32 -26.26
N GLN A 116 6.66 -7.27 -26.17
CA GLN A 116 5.91 -6.24 -26.89
C GLN A 116 6.11 -4.91 -26.17
N VAL A 117 6.94 -4.06 -26.76
CA VAL A 117 6.97 -2.65 -26.41
C VAL A 117 5.53 -2.16 -26.51
N SER A 118 5.00 -1.60 -25.41
CA SER A 118 3.67 -1.00 -25.42
C SER A 118 3.55 -0.15 -26.68
N ILE A 119 2.50 -0.37 -27.48
CA ILE A 119 2.22 0.39 -28.70
C ILE A 119 2.18 1.91 -28.47
N PHE A 120 2.08 2.34 -27.21
CA PHE A 120 2.05 3.73 -26.80
C PHE A 120 3.39 4.26 -26.25
N LYS A 121 4.39 3.41 -26.03
CA LYS A 121 5.70 3.83 -25.51
C LYS A 121 6.46 4.59 -26.60
N GLY A 122 6.65 5.89 -26.40
CA GLY A 122 7.37 6.76 -27.35
C GLY A 122 6.50 7.38 -28.44
N VAL A 123 5.20 7.07 -28.50
CA VAL A 123 4.29 7.69 -29.46
C VAL A 123 3.90 9.09 -28.96
N THR A 124 4.45 10.11 -29.62
CA THR A 124 3.97 11.50 -29.51
C THR A 124 2.82 11.71 -30.50
N ASN A 125 1.82 12.53 -30.18
CA ASN A 125 0.61 12.76 -31.00
C ASN A 125 -0.40 11.60 -31.12
N ARG A 126 -0.61 10.83 -30.05
CA ARG A 126 -1.65 9.78 -30.01
C ARG A 126 -3.09 10.27 -30.19
N TRP A 127 -3.32 11.58 -30.01
CA TRP A 127 -4.65 12.18 -30.04
C TRP A 127 -4.82 12.97 -31.32
N THR A 128 -5.98 12.83 -31.97
CA THR A 128 -6.36 13.70 -33.09
C THR A 128 -6.54 15.15 -32.60
N GLU A 129 -6.48 16.12 -33.50
CA GLU A 129 -6.70 17.53 -33.14
C GLU A 129 -8.11 17.75 -32.56
N GLU A 130 -9.11 17.03 -33.05
CA GLU A 130 -10.47 17.03 -32.49
C GLU A 130 -10.50 16.49 -31.05
N GLN A 131 -9.79 15.39 -30.77
CA GLN A 131 -9.69 14.84 -29.41
C GLN A 131 -8.94 15.77 -28.48
N LYS A 132 -7.86 16.41 -28.95
CA LYS A 132 -7.13 17.44 -28.18
C LYS A 132 -8.04 18.63 -27.86
N ALA A 133 -8.81 19.10 -28.83
CA ALA A 133 -9.77 20.19 -28.64
C ALA A 133 -10.87 19.80 -27.64
N LEU A 134 -11.42 18.58 -27.72
CA LEU A 134 -12.41 18.07 -26.79
C LEU A 134 -11.86 17.97 -25.35
N ILE A 135 -10.69 17.35 -25.17
CA ILE A 135 -10.01 17.27 -23.86
C ILE A 135 -9.75 18.68 -23.33
N GLY A 136 -9.24 19.58 -24.18
CA GLY A 136 -9.04 20.99 -23.83
C GLY A 136 -10.33 21.68 -23.38
N SER A 137 -11.46 21.39 -24.02
CA SER A 137 -12.77 21.97 -23.65
C SER A 137 -13.19 21.57 -22.23
N TYR A 138 -12.89 20.34 -21.79
CA TYR A 138 -13.18 19.88 -20.43
C TYR A 138 -12.33 20.56 -19.36
N HIS A 139 -11.16 21.08 -19.72
CA HIS A 139 -10.25 21.77 -18.79
C HIS A 139 -10.34 23.29 -18.89
N LYS A 140 -10.95 23.83 -19.94
CA LYS A 140 -11.12 25.27 -20.14
C LYS A 140 -11.93 25.86 -18.99
N GLY A 141 -11.38 26.89 -18.34
CA GLY A 141 -12.03 27.60 -17.24
C GLY A 141 -11.96 26.90 -15.87
N LYS A 142 -11.44 25.67 -15.79
CA LYS A 142 -11.19 25.03 -14.49
C LYS A 142 -9.95 25.65 -13.85
N THR A 143 -10.17 26.52 -12.86
CA THR A 143 -9.10 27.03 -12.02
C THR A 143 -8.95 26.14 -10.79
N ILE A 144 -7.72 25.75 -10.50
CA ILE A 144 -7.42 25.08 -9.22
C ILE A 144 -7.63 26.12 -8.12
N SER A 145 -8.46 25.80 -7.13
CA SER A 145 -8.72 26.72 -6.02
C SER A 145 -7.45 27.01 -5.23
N GLU A 146 -7.32 28.22 -4.71
CA GLU A 146 -6.17 28.61 -3.86
C GLU A 146 -6.07 27.73 -2.62
N ALA A 147 -7.21 27.31 -2.05
CA ALA A 147 -7.24 26.34 -0.97
C ALA A 147 -6.60 25.01 -1.36
N HIS A 148 -6.89 24.50 -2.56
CA HIS A 148 -6.29 23.27 -3.05
C HIS A 148 -4.79 23.42 -3.34
N LYS A 149 -4.37 24.54 -3.95
CA LYS A 149 -2.94 24.85 -4.15
C LYS A 149 -2.20 24.90 -2.82
N ARG A 150 -2.77 25.55 -1.80
CA ARG A 150 -2.21 25.65 -0.46
C ARG A 150 -2.14 24.28 0.22
N ALA A 151 -3.18 23.46 0.12
CA ALA A 151 -3.17 22.10 0.67
C ALA A 151 -2.08 21.21 0.04
N ILE A 152 -1.89 21.28 -1.28
CA ILE A 152 -0.79 20.56 -1.95
C ILE A 152 0.55 21.09 -1.48
N LYS A 153 0.72 22.42 -1.43
CA LYS A 153 1.97 23.05 -0.98
C LYS A 153 2.30 22.61 0.45
N ASP A 154 1.35 22.68 1.37
CA ASP A 154 1.53 22.30 2.76
C ASP A 154 1.82 20.80 2.91
N LYS A 155 1.17 19.94 2.13
CA LYS A 155 1.43 18.49 2.11
C LYS A 155 2.82 18.13 1.60
N LEU A 156 3.33 18.87 0.62
CA LEU A 156 4.62 18.59 -0.02
C LEU A 156 5.78 19.41 0.58
N SER A 157 5.49 20.26 1.57
CA SER A 157 6.48 21.13 2.19
C SER A 157 7.19 20.45 3.36
N ARG A 158 8.52 20.56 3.38
CA ARG A 158 9.40 20.26 4.53
C ARG A 158 9.10 18.90 5.16
N ASP A 159 9.02 18.85 6.49
CA ASP A 159 8.80 17.69 7.36
C ASP A 159 7.44 17.02 7.14
N LYS A 160 6.44 17.75 6.65
CA LYS A 160 5.10 17.21 6.34
C LYS A 160 5.10 16.32 5.10
N SER A 161 6.11 16.44 4.25
CA SER A 161 6.22 15.65 3.04
C SER A 161 6.58 14.19 3.38
N PRO A 162 5.80 13.20 2.91
CA PRO A 162 6.12 11.79 3.17
C PRO A 162 7.42 11.33 2.50
N VAL A 163 7.94 12.13 1.55
CA VAL A 163 9.22 11.90 0.88
C VAL A 163 10.36 12.76 1.44
N ALA A 164 10.11 13.47 2.56
CA ALA A 164 11.13 14.26 3.23
C ALA A 164 12.25 13.35 3.74
N SER A 165 13.48 13.67 3.33
CA SER A 165 14.65 12.94 3.78
C SER A 165 15.11 13.51 5.12
N HIS A 166 15.09 12.67 6.14
CA HIS A 166 15.61 13.01 7.45
C HIS A 166 17.13 12.92 7.42
N ILE A 167 17.81 13.89 8.04
CA ILE A 167 19.26 14.02 7.98
C ILE A 167 19.87 14.28 9.34
N ASN A 168 21.06 13.72 9.54
CA ASN A 168 21.93 13.98 10.67
C ASN A 168 23.08 14.89 10.24
N VAL A 169 23.46 15.84 11.10
CA VAL A 169 24.51 16.82 10.86
C VAL A 169 25.69 16.55 11.78
N TYR A 170 26.88 16.53 11.20
CA TYR A 170 28.14 16.26 11.89
C TYR A 170 29.16 17.35 11.57
N HIS A 171 30.12 17.53 12.48
CA HIS A 171 31.23 18.45 12.27
C HIS A 171 32.34 17.71 11.52
N THR A 172 32.97 18.33 10.50
CA THR A 172 34.09 17.67 9.79
C THR A 172 35.26 17.34 10.71
N ASN A 173 35.53 18.19 11.72
CA ASN A 173 36.64 17.98 12.66
C ASN A 173 36.34 16.95 13.76
N LYS A 174 35.07 16.65 14.00
CA LYS A 174 34.61 15.67 14.98
C LYS A 174 33.51 14.84 14.32
N PRO A 175 33.89 13.99 13.34
CA PRO A 175 32.94 13.38 12.43
C PRO A 175 32.02 12.35 13.09
N ASP A 176 32.32 11.94 14.33
CA ASP A 176 31.53 10.98 15.10
C ASP A 176 30.63 11.66 16.14
N VAL A 177 30.68 12.99 16.22
CA VAL A 177 29.82 13.78 17.10
C VAL A 177 28.64 14.31 16.30
N LEU A 178 27.45 13.78 16.60
CA LEU A 178 26.19 14.30 16.10
C LEU A 178 25.94 15.69 16.69
N ILE A 179 25.73 16.68 15.83
CA ILE A 179 25.44 18.06 16.25
C ILE A 179 23.95 18.30 16.31
N ASP A 180 23.25 17.94 15.24
CA ASP A 180 21.84 18.25 15.03
C ASP A 180 21.19 17.20 14.12
N THR A 181 19.87 17.10 14.23
CA THR A 181 19.03 16.25 13.38
C THR A 181 17.88 17.08 12.81
N PHE A 182 17.56 16.88 11.53
CA PHE A 182 16.47 17.56 10.85
C PHE A 182 15.55 16.57 10.13
N ASN A 183 14.26 16.88 10.12
CA ASN A 183 13.26 16.10 9.40
C ASN A 183 13.30 16.31 7.89
N CYS A 184 13.90 17.43 7.44
CA CYS A 184 14.14 17.67 6.02
C CYS A 184 15.42 18.48 5.76
N ILE A 185 15.95 18.37 4.54
CA ILE A 185 17.15 19.11 4.10
C ILE A 185 16.92 20.63 4.10
N MET A 186 15.70 21.09 3.85
CA MET A 186 15.40 22.52 3.80
C MET A 186 15.58 23.19 5.17
N ASP A 187 15.22 22.54 6.27
CA ASP A 187 15.38 23.10 7.61
C ASP A 187 16.86 23.24 7.99
N PHE A 188 17.69 22.28 7.55
CA PHE A 188 19.14 22.39 7.64
C PHE A 188 19.66 23.58 6.82
N CYS A 189 19.19 23.74 5.58
CA CYS A 189 19.57 24.86 4.72
C CYS A 189 19.26 26.21 5.38
N ASP A 190 18.07 26.34 5.98
CA ASP A 190 17.63 27.56 6.66
C ASP A 190 18.49 27.85 7.91
N LYS A 191 18.76 26.83 8.75
CA LYS A 191 19.56 27.02 9.99
C LYS A 191 21.01 27.42 9.72
N TYR A 192 21.65 26.78 8.75
CA TYR A 192 23.08 26.98 8.47
C TYR A 192 23.35 27.98 7.33
N ASN A 193 22.29 28.58 6.77
CA ASN A 193 22.37 29.50 5.63
C ASN A 193 23.13 28.89 4.43
N ILE A 194 22.80 27.63 4.10
CA ILE A 194 23.43 26.88 3.00
C ILE A 194 22.39 26.69 1.89
N GLY A 195 22.73 27.04 0.65
CA GLY A 195 21.84 26.81 -0.49
C GLY A 195 21.48 25.33 -0.67
N TYR A 196 20.21 25.05 -0.97
CA TYR A 196 19.67 23.69 -1.12
C TYR A 196 20.48 22.81 -2.07
N SER A 197 20.84 23.34 -3.25
CA SER A 197 21.65 22.62 -4.24
C SER A 197 23.04 22.24 -3.70
N ALA A 198 23.65 23.10 -2.88
CA ALA A 198 24.94 22.81 -2.26
C ALA A 198 24.81 21.71 -1.20
N ALA A 199 23.78 21.77 -0.35
CA ALA A 199 23.49 20.74 0.65
C ALA A 199 23.26 19.36 -0.01
N ARG A 200 22.39 19.31 -1.03
CA ARG A 200 22.12 18.09 -1.82
C ARG A 200 23.38 17.54 -2.50
N SER A 201 24.20 18.40 -3.08
CA SER A 201 25.45 18.00 -3.73
C SER A 201 26.42 17.36 -2.74
N ARG A 202 26.59 17.96 -1.56
CA ARG A 202 27.43 17.39 -0.48
C ARG A 202 26.91 16.04 -0.01
N LEU A 203 25.62 15.94 0.30
CA LEU A 203 24.96 14.70 0.74
C LEU A 203 25.14 13.57 -0.30
N ARG A 204 24.95 13.87 -1.58
CA ARG A 204 25.16 12.91 -2.67
C ARG A 204 26.62 12.43 -2.73
N ARG A 205 27.59 13.34 -2.62
CA ARG A 205 29.01 12.98 -2.65
C ARG A 205 29.39 12.07 -1.48
N ILE A 206 28.87 12.34 -0.29
CA ILE A 206 29.08 11.48 0.89
C ILE A 206 28.47 10.09 0.66
N THR A 207 27.24 10.05 0.16
CA THR A 207 26.53 8.79 -0.12
C THR A 207 27.26 7.95 -1.18
N GLN A 208 27.85 8.59 -2.20
CA GLN A 208 28.54 7.90 -3.30
C GLN A 208 29.97 7.48 -2.96
N LEU A 209 30.71 8.31 -2.22
CA LEU A 209 32.13 8.09 -1.94
C LEU A 209 32.37 7.37 -0.59
N GLY A 210 31.38 7.38 0.30
CA GLY A 210 31.57 7.01 1.70
C GLY A 210 32.10 8.18 2.54
N LYS A 211 31.80 8.13 3.85
CA LYS A 211 32.12 9.16 4.85
C LYS A 211 33.63 9.47 4.88
N GLU A 212 34.47 8.45 4.98
CA GLU A 212 35.92 8.59 5.15
C GLU A 212 36.61 9.23 3.93
N ILE A 213 36.29 8.74 2.73
CA ILE A 213 36.84 9.26 1.47
C ILE A 213 36.37 10.68 1.20
N TYR A 214 35.14 11.02 1.60
CA TYR A 214 34.65 12.37 1.48
C TYR A 214 35.40 13.34 2.41
N LEU A 215 35.61 12.95 3.67
CA LEU A 215 36.29 13.79 4.66
C LEU A 215 37.76 14.06 4.29
N SER A 216 38.47 13.09 3.72
CA SER A 216 39.87 13.28 3.28
C SER A 216 40.03 14.26 2.11
N LYS A 217 38.96 14.52 1.35
CA LYS A 217 38.96 15.43 0.18
C LYS A 217 38.51 16.85 0.49
N ILE A 218 38.01 17.12 1.70
CA ILE A 218 37.53 18.44 2.09
C ILE A 218 38.71 19.28 2.58
N SER A 219 38.89 20.46 1.96
CA SER A 219 39.96 21.38 2.31
C SER A 219 39.59 22.41 3.40
N LYS A 220 38.31 22.54 3.76
CA LYS A 220 37.83 23.53 4.75
C LYS A 220 36.94 22.88 5.80
N PRO A 221 37.18 23.14 7.11
CA PRO A 221 36.34 22.60 8.16
C PRO A 221 34.93 23.19 8.07
N HIS A 222 33.92 22.33 8.08
CA HIS A 222 32.53 22.73 7.97
C HIS A 222 31.60 21.64 8.53
N TYR A 223 30.31 21.72 8.20
CA TYR A 223 29.33 20.69 8.51
C TYR A 223 29.14 19.75 7.32
N PHE A 224 28.95 18.47 7.60
CA PHE A 224 28.47 17.51 6.62
C PHE A 224 27.20 16.82 7.12
N ILE A 225 26.40 16.33 6.18
CA ILE A 225 25.11 15.72 6.47
C ILE A 225 25.05 14.30 5.92
N THR A 226 24.39 13.40 6.64
CA THR A 226 24.09 12.03 6.18
C THR A 226 22.59 11.80 6.30
N TYR A 227 22.04 10.86 5.53
CA TYR A 227 20.68 10.39 5.80
C TYR A 227 20.64 9.70 7.17
N ILE A 228 19.48 9.75 7.81
CA ILE A 228 19.19 8.84 8.92
C ILE A 228 18.92 7.48 8.28
N ASP A 229 19.72 6.48 8.63
CA ASP A 229 19.48 5.11 8.20
C ASP A 229 18.11 4.68 8.77
N GLN A 230 17.16 4.40 7.88
CA GLN A 230 15.90 3.78 8.26
C GLN A 230 16.21 2.31 8.54
N ASN A 231 16.48 1.99 9.80
CA ASN A 231 16.51 0.60 10.29
C ASN A 231 15.17 -0.09 10.02
#